data_AF-A0A2E7WZB2-F1
#
_entry.id   AF-A0A2E7WZB2-F1
#
_cell.length_a   1.000
_cell.length_b   1.000
_cell.length_c   1.000
_cell.angle_alpha   90.00
_cell.angle_beta   90.00
_cell.angle_gamma   90.00
#
_symmetry.space_group_name_H-M   'P 1'
#
loop_
_entity.id
_entity.type
_entity.pdbx_description
1 polymer ?
#
loop_
_entity_poly.entity_id
_entity_poly.type
_entity_poly.pdbx_seq_one_letter_code
_entity_poly.pdbx_strand_id
1 'polypeptide(L)'
;MPLDATAVSHSNWRNRLSSMEIPLSVKSNNVALDCLNSLISIGRLTFEQGVKLMHDPSLNSVTSLADMVKRARFNDYVFFNENLHVNSTNVCVLACRFCAFRKGPRHPDAYSLNVDQYLERIRPFSSRIDEVHTVGGLHPTWTVSEYCELFSNLKNEFPHIHIKALTAVEIKHLSKRSSLSISDTLSRLSEAGLNSLPGGGAEILVDSVRDRICMGKESSDEYLEIHGAAHSLGISTNCTMLFGTVESVDDRITHLLRLREQQDTSFGFQCFVPYPFLPDKSRLPEAQLASGQEVIRMISVSRLMLDNIPHIKAYRMNIGDKLASYAINCGADDVDGTVGHEEIMHEAGSKTSLTTSSEQMARMIVSSGATPIKRNSSYSVFEIVNLSEPNRTRILPVIVPEVS
;
A
#
# COMPACT_ATOMS: atom_id res chain seq x y z
N MET A 1 16.33 -20.67 -0.24
CA MET A 1 15.22 -21.62 -0.43
C MET A 1 13.93 -20.85 -0.21
N PRO A 2 12.91 -21.00 -1.08
CA PRO A 2 11.64 -20.32 -0.90
C PRO A 2 10.97 -20.77 0.41
N LEU A 3 10.39 -19.82 1.15
CA LEU A 3 9.51 -20.11 2.28
C LEU A 3 8.07 -20.22 1.77
N ASP A 4 7.30 -21.15 2.34
CA ASP A 4 5.85 -21.22 2.13
C ASP A 4 5.14 -20.10 2.92
N ALA A 5 3.97 -19.66 2.45
CA ALA A 5 3.15 -18.63 3.09
C ALA A 5 2.82 -18.96 4.57
N THR A 6 2.63 -20.24 4.88
CA THR A 6 2.37 -20.73 6.25
C THR A 6 3.59 -20.64 7.16
N ALA A 7 4.81 -20.63 6.61
CA ALA A 7 6.05 -20.44 7.37
C ALA A 7 6.31 -18.95 7.69
N VAL A 8 5.58 -18.06 7.01
CA VAL A 8 5.81 -16.62 7.00
C VAL A 8 4.70 -15.87 7.76
N SER A 9 3.47 -16.37 7.72
CA SER A 9 2.30 -15.83 8.43
C SER A 9 1.71 -16.86 9.39
N HIS A 10 1.47 -16.46 10.64
CA HIS A 10 0.93 -17.32 11.70
C HIS A 10 -0.58 -17.15 11.83
N SER A 11 -1.36 -18.12 11.35
CA SER A 11 -2.82 -18.11 11.48
C SER A 11 -3.31 -18.11 12.95
N ASN A 12 -2.50 -18.64 13.87
CA ASN A 12 -2.75 -18.66 15.31
C ASN A 12 -2.18 -17.44 16.06
N TRP A 13 -1.98 -16.30 15.38
CA TRP A 13 -1.34 -15.10 15.95
C TRP A 13 -1.95 -14.64 17.29
N ARG A 14 -3.24 -14.87 17.55
CA ARG A 14 -3.88 -14.52 18.84
C ARG A 14 -3.30 -15.30 20.02
N ASN A 15 -3.06 -16.60 19.84
CA ASN A 15 -2.44 -17.45 20.86
C ASN A 15 -0.97 -17.07 21.06
N ARG A 16 -0.28 -16.69 19.98
CA ARG A 16 1.08 -16.17 20.07
C ARG A 16 1.08 -14.85 20.85
N LEU A 17 0.22 -13.91 20.48
CA LEU A 17 0.08 -12.61 21.14
C LEU A 17 -0.21 -12.74 22.65
N SER A 18 -1.08 -13.67 23.06
CA SER A 18 -1.39 -13.87 24.48
C SER A 18 -0.23 -14.44 25.30
N SER A 19 0.75 -15.07 24.64
CA SER A 19 1.95 -15.61 25.28
C SER A 19 3.16 -14.66 25.26
N MET A 20 3.07 -13.53 24.54
CA MET A 20 4.17 -12.57 24.44
C MET A 20 4.31 -11.74 25.72
N GLU A 21 5.55 -11.34 26.03
CA GLU A 21 5.81 -10.36 27.08
C GLU A 21 5.15 -9.03 26.71
N ILE A 22 4.36 -8.47 27.63
CA ILE A 22 3.66 -7.20 27.43
C ILE A 22 4.62 -6.06 27.77
N PRO A 23 4.98 -5.19 26.80
CA PRO A 23 5.85 -4.04 27.04
C PRO A 23 5.26 -3.11 28.10
N LEU A 24 6.13 -2.46 28.88
CA LEU A 24 5.71 -1.54 29.93
C LEU A 24 4.82 -0.41 29.38
N SER A 25 5.11 0.11 28.19
CA SER A 25 4.32 1.12 27.49
C SER A 25 2.86 0.71 27.25
N VAL A 26 2.61 -0.57 26.99
CA VAL A 26 1.26 -1.14 26.82
C VAL A 26 0.64 -1.40 28.19
N LYS A 27 1.39 -2.00 29.12
CA LYS A 27 0.91 -2.37 30.46
C LYS A 27 0.48 -1.15 31.30
N SER A 28 1.13 -0.01 31.11
CA SER A 28 0.84 1.24 31.84
C SER A 28 -0.20 2.13 31.16
N ASN A 29 -0.73 1.76 29.99
CA ASN A 29 -1.72 2.55 29.26
C ASN A 29 -3.04 1.80 29.18
N ASN A 30 -4.09 2.35 29.80
CA ASN A 30 -5.40 1.69 29.89
C ASN A 30 -6.05 1.45 28.51
N VAL A 31 -5.87 2.35 27.54
CA VAL A 31 -6.45 2.19 26.19
C VAL A 31 -5.76 1.05 25.46
N ALA A 32 -4.43 1.01 25.48
CA ALA A 32 -3.66 -0.05 24.83
C ALA A 32 -3.90 -1.42 25.49
N LEU A 33 -3.99 -1.46 26.83
CA LEU A 33 -4.27 -2.69 27.56
C LEU A 33 -5.70 -3.22 27.28
N ASP A 34 -6.70 -2.34 27.23
CA ASP A 34 -8.06 -2.69 26.83
C ASP A 34 -8.10 -3.27 25.40
N CYS A 35 -7.43 -2.60 24.45
CA CYS A 35 -7.33 -3.07 23.08
C CYS A 35 -6.61 -4.43 22.98
N LEU A 36 -5.52 -4.63 23.73
CA LEU A 36 -4.81 -5.92 23.80
C LEU A 36 -5.74 -7.04 24.28
N ASN A 37 -6.53 -6.79 25.31
CA ASN A 37 -7.50 -7.76 25.84
C ASN A 37 -8.57 -8.11 24.80
N SER A 38 -9.12 -7.12 24.08
CA SER A 38 -10.07 -7.36 22.98
C SER A 38 -9.44 -8.15 21.83
N LEU A 39 -8.19 -7.85 21.45
CA LEU A 39 -7.48 -8.56 20.39
C LEU A 39 -7.20 -10.03 20.75
N ILE A 40 -6.89 -10.32 22.01
CA ILE A 40 -6.67 -11.69 22.47
C ILE A 40 -8.00 -12.46 22.52
N SER A 41 -9.02 -11.90 23.16
CA SER A 41 -10.28 -12.59 23.45
C SER A 41 -11.20 -12.68 22.23
N ILE A 42 -11.43 -11.57 21.55
CA ILE A 42 -12.39 -11.43 20.44
C ILE A 42 -11.67 -11.47 19.08
N GLY A 43 -10.44 -10.96 19.02
CA GLY A 43 -9.67 -10.89 17.78
C GLY A 43 -9.87 -9.62 16.96
N ARG A 44 -10.72 -8.70 17.41
CA ARG A 44 -11.02 -7.45 16.70
C ARG A 44 -11.35 -6.30 17.65
N LEU A 45 -11.07 -5.09 17.19
CA LEU A 45 -11.37 -3.84 17.88
C LEU A 45 -12.68 -3.20 17.39
N THR A 46 -13.33 -2.46 18.28
CA THR A 46 -14.54 -1.67 17.97
C THR A 46 -14.19 -0.29 17.40
N PHE A 47 -15.22 0.41 16.89
CA PHE A 47 -15.10 1.80 16.47
C PHE A 47 -14.53 2.69 17.58
N GLU A 48 -15.09 2.59 18.79
CA GLU A 48 -14.72 3.42 19.94
C GLU A 48 -13.28 3.17 20.38
N GLN A 49 -12.82 1.92 20.31
CA GLN A 49 -11.42 1.56 20.57
C GLN A 49 -10.49 2.18 19.52
N GLY A 50 -10.87 2.12 18.23
CA GLY A 50 -10.13 2.79 17.15
C GLY A 50 -9.99 4.30 17.36
N VAL A 51 -11.10 4.98 17.69
CA VAL A 51 -11.09 6.43 17.97
C VAL A 51 -10.22 6.76 19.19
N LYS A 52 -10.31 5.96 20.27
CA LYS A 52 -9.46 6.13 21.45
C LYS A 52 -7.97 5.99 21.12
N LEU A 53 -7.58 5.01 20.31
CA LEU A 53 -6.19 4.83 19.88
C LEU A 53 -5.67 6.01 19.03
N MET A 54 -6.54 6.61 18.21
CA MET A 54 -6.19 7.79 17.41
C MET A 54 -5.96 9.03 18.29
N HIS A 55 -6.72 9.17 19.39
CA HIS A 55 -6.58 10.28 20.34
C HIS A 55 -5.65 10.00 21.52
N ASP A 56 -5.09 8.79 21.65
CA ASP A 56 -4.24 8.45 22.79
C ASP A 56 -2.95 9.29 22.79
N PRO A 57 -2.65 10.01 23.90
CA PRO A 57 -1.51 10.91 23.96
C PRO A 57 -0.16 10.18 23.86
N SER A 58 -0.12 8.89 24.18
CA SER A 58 1.09 8.06 24.11
C SER A 58 1.15 7.34 22.76
N LEU A 59 1.94 7.89 21.83
CA LEU A 59 2.24 7.18 20.58
C LEU A 59 2.98 5.85 20.84
N ASN A 60 3.81 5.80 21.87
CA ASN A 60 4.63 4.64 22.20
C ASN A 60 3.78 3.42 22.60
N SER A 61 2.70 3.61 23.36
CA SER A 61 1.79 2.51 23.74
C SER A 61 1.08 1.93 22.51
N VAL A 62 0.59 2.79 21.61
CA VAL A 62 -0.09 2.38 20.37
C VAL A 62 0.86 1.65 19.42
N THR A 63 2.05 2.22 19.17
CA THR A 63 3.06 1.62 18.30
C THR A 63 3.61 0.31 18.85
N SER A 64 3.85 0.22 20.17
CA SER A 64 4.30 -1.02 20.82
C SER A 64 3.25 -2.13 20.68
N LEU A 65 1.97 -1.82 20.89
CA LEU A 65 0.90 -2.79 20.69
C LEU A 65 0.80 -3.24 19.23
N ALA A 66 0.91 -2.32 18.27
CA ALA A 66 0.90 -2.65 16.85
C ALA A 66 2.09 -3.53 16.45
N ASP A 67 3.29 -3.26 16.98
CA ASP A 67 4.47 -4.09 16.77
C ASP A 67 4.32 -5.49 17.38
N MET A 68 3.73 -5.61 18.58
CA MET A 68 3.40 -6.92 19.17
C MET A 68 2.48 -7.73 18.24
N VAL A 69 1.41 -7.12 17.73
CA VAL A 69 0.47 -7.80 16.81
C VAL A 69 1.18 -8.19 15.51
N LYS A 70 2.03 -7.31 14.96
CA LYS A 70 2.84 -7.60 13.77
C LYS A 70 3.77 -8.80 14.01
N ARG A 71 4.53 -8.82 15.11
CA ARG A 71 5.43 -9.92 15.46
C ARG A 71 4.70 -11.22 15.78
N ALA A 72 3.51 -11.14 16.38
CA ALA A 72 2.66 -12.30 16.57
C ALA A 72 2.24 -12.94 15.24
N ARG A 73 2.04 -12.12 14.18
CA ARG A 73 1.65 -12.56 12.84
C ARG A 73 2.82 -12.98 11.95
N PHE A 74 3.95 -12.27 12.00
CA PHE A 74 5.01 -12.40 10.99
C PHE A 74 6.42 -12.56 11.57
N ASN A 75 6.57 -12.74 12.89
CA ASN A 75 7.87 -12.63 13.56
C ASN A 75 8.53 -11.27 13.22
N ASP A 76 9.84 -11.28 12.98
CA ASP A 76 10.63 -10.11 12.59
C ASP A 76 10.73 -9.98 11.06
N TYR A 77 9.87 -10.68 10.30
CA TYR A 77 9.86 -10.62 8.84
C TYR A 77 9.23 -9.32 8.35
N VAL A 78 9.86 -8.74 7.33
CA VAL A 78 9.34 -7.59 6.60
C VAL A 78 9.43 -7.87 5.10
N PHE A 79 8.31 -7.72 4.42
CA PHE A 79 8.12 -8.05 3.02
C PHE A 79 8.44 -6.86 2.13
N PHE A 80 9.01 -7.15 0.96
CA PHE A 80 9.18 -6.18 -0.11
C PHE A 80 9.21 -6.90 -1.46
N ASN A 81 9.00 -6.16 -2.55
CA ASN A 81 9.16 -6.66 -3.92
C ASN A 81 9.86 -5.63 -4.82
N GLU A 82 10.15 -6.04 -6.06
CA GLU A 82 10.69 -5.16 -7.09
C GLU A 82 9.62 -4.93 -8.16
N ASN A 83 8.91 -3.81 -8.06
CA ASN A 83 7.92 -3.41 -9.05
C ASN A 83 8.40 -2.20 -9.87
N LEU A 84 7.81 -2.01 -11.04
CA LEU A 84 7.94 -0.81 -11.86
C LEU A 84 6.57 -0.15 -12.02
N HIS A 85 6.51 1.17 -11.80
CA HIS A 85 5.32 1.94 -12.14
C HIS A 85 5.40 2.40 -13.59
N VAL A 86 4.36 2.09 -14.36
CA VAL A 86 4.19 2.61 -15.73
C VAL A 86 2.77 3.12 -15.88
N ASN A 87 2.61 4.43 -15.87
CA ASN A 87 1.31 5.06 -16.06
C ASN A 87 0.96 5.08 -17.56
N SER A 88 -0.17 4.49 -17.94
CA SER A 88 -0.59 4.38 -19.35
C SER A 88 -1.00 5.74 -19.94
N THR A 89 -1.54 6.63 -19.11
CA THR A 89 -1.95 7.99 -19.49
C THR A 89 -2.09 8.86 -18.25
N ASN A 90 -1.79 10.15 -18.38
CA ASN A 90 -2.15 11.16 -17.39
C ASN A 90 -3.41 11.97 -17.78
N VAL A 91 -4.04 11.65 -18.92
CA VAL A 91 -5.27 12.30 -19.38
C VAL A 91 -6.46 11.79 -18.58
N CYS A 92 -7.17 12.70 -17.92
CA CYS A 92 -8.29 12.34 -17.06
C CYS A 92 -9.48 13.27 -17.25
N VAL A 93 -10.68 12.68 -17.35
CA VAL A 93 -11.94 13.44 -17.35
C VAL A 93 -12.33 13.97 -15.97
N LEU A 94 -11.73 13.44 -14.88
CA LEU A 94 -11.98 13.90 -13.52
C LEU A 94 -11.00 14.98 -13.06
N ALA A 95 -11.40 15.65 -11.99
CA ALA A 95 -10.75 16.82 -11.43
C ALA A 95 -10.59 16.74 -9.91
N CYS A 96 -10.14 15.60 -9.39
CA CYS A 96 -9.93 15.41 -7.95
C CYS A 96 -9.01 16.51 -7.39
N ARG A 97 -9.40 17.09 -6.26
CA ARG A 97 -8.77 18.30 -5.72
C ARG A 97 -7.37 18.03 -5.21
N PHE A 98 -7.08 16.81 -4.74
CA PHE A 98 -5.77 16.40 -4.27
C PHE A 98 -4.83 15.90 -5.40
N CYS A 99 -5.32 15.67 -6.62
CA CYS A 99 -4.55 14.98 -7.65
C CYS A 99 -3.72 15.95 -8.50
N ALA A 100 -2.40 15.87 -8.35
CA ALA A 100 -1.42 16.61 -9.16
C ALA A 100 -1.13 15.95 -10.52
N PHE A 101 -1.30 14.62 -10.61
CA PHE A 101 -0.94 13.84 -11.80
C PHE A 101 -1.84 14.14 -13.02
N ARG A 102 -3.12 14.42 -12.79
CA ARG A 102 -4.11 14.51 -13.87
C ARG A 102 -3.87 15.71 -14.79
N LYS A 103 -4.00 15.48 -16.09
CA LYS A 103 -3.98 16.49 -17.15
C LYS A 103 -5.28 16.46 -17.96
N GLY A 104 -5.73 17.63 -18.39
CA GLY A 104 -6.83 17.71 -19.35
C GLY A 104 -6.37 17.28 -20.76
N PRO A 105 -7.25 16.82 -21.66
CA PRO A 105 -6.87 16.29 -22.97
C PRO A 105 -6.06 17.24 -23.88
N ARG A 106 -6.13 18.56 -23.63
CA ARG A 106 -5.41 19.60 -24.37
C ARG A 106 -4.23 20.19 -23.61
N HIS A 107 -3.91 19.66 -22.44
CA HIS A 107 -2.78 20.16 -21.66
C HIS A 107 -1.47 19.81 -22.38
N PRO A 108 -0.44 20.69 -22.40
CA PRO A 108 0.83 20.40 -23.09
C PRO A 108 1.53 19.14 -22.57
N ASP A 109 1.49 18.90 -21.25
CA ASP A 109 2.04 17.68 -20.63
C ASP A 109 1.13 16.43 -20.74
N ALA A 110 0.00 16.51 -21.45
CA ALA A 110 -0.90 15.37 -21.60
C ALA A 110 -0.25 14.28 -22.47
N TYR A 111 -0.30 13.03 -22.01
CA TYR A 111 0.16 11.89 -22.78
C TYR A 111 -0.76 10.68 -22.63
N SER A 112 -0.75 9.83 -23.66
CA SER A 112 -1.39 8.52 -23.68
C SER A 112 -0.45 7.59 -24.44
N LEU A 113 0.10 6.59 -23.77
CA LEU A 113 1.08 5.68 -24.36
C LEU A 113 0.38 4.70 -25.30
N ASN A 114 0.96 4.49 -26.48
CA ASN A 114 0.63 3.32 -27.29
C ASN A 114 1.37 2.07 -26.75
N VAL A 115 1.08 0.90 -27.33
CA VAL A 115 1.68 -0.38 -26.91
C VAL A 115 3.21 -0.33 -26.91
N ASP A 116 3.83 0.12 -28.01
CA ASP A 116 5.28 0.16 -28.13
C ASP A 116 5.91 1.07 -27.07
N GLN A 117 5.36 2.27 -26.89
CA GLN A 117 5.83 3.24 -25.87
C GLN A 117 5.66 2.70 -24.45
N TYR A 118 4.58 1.99 -24.18
CA TYR A 118 4.34 1.35 -22.89
C TYR A 118 5.37 0.25 -22.62
N LEU A 119 5.65 -0.62 -23.60
CA LEU A 119 6.65 -1.68 -23.50
C LEU A 119 8.09 -1.15 -23.44
N GLU A 120 8.40 -0.07 -24.17
CA GLU A 120 9.70 0.60 -24.10
C GLU A 120 10.04 1.09 -22.70
N ARG A 121 9.05 1.51 -21.91
CA ARG A 121 9.27 1.87 -20.50
C ARG A 121 9.58 0.66 -19.61
N ILE A 122 9.15 -0.54 -20.01
CA ILE A 122 9.29 -1.79 -19.23
C ILE A 122 10.56 -2.56 -19.59
N ARG A 123 10.92 -2.62 -20.88
CA ARG A 123 12.07 -3.36 -21.44
C ARG A 123 13.37 -3.22 -20.64
N PRO A 124 13.80 -2.03 -20.19
CA PRO A 124 15.06 -1.89 -19.46
C PRO A 124 15.09 -2.58 -18.08
N PHE A 125 13.92 -2.85 -17.50
CA PHE A 125 13.77 -3.37 -16.14
C PHE A 125 13.21 -4.79 -16.08
N SER A 126 12.76 -5.35 -17.20
CA SER A 126 12.00 -6.61 -17.30
C SER A 126 12.70 -7.85 -16.71
N SER A 127 14.03 -7.85 -16.66
CA SER A 127 14.83 -8.93 -16.05
C SER A 127 14.94 -8.85 -14.52
N ARG A 128 14.55 -7.71 -13.92
CA ARG A 128 14.71 -7.44 -12.49
C ARG A 128 13.38 -7.36 -11.74
N ILE A 129 12.33 -6.91 -12.42
CA ILE A 129 11.00 -6.75 -11.83
C ILE A 129 10.18 -8.02 -11.98
N ASP A 130 9.32 -8.26 -11.00
CA ASP A 130 8.28 -9.29 -11.06
C ASP A 130 6.89 -8.70 -11.26
N GLU A 131 6.75 -7.38 -11.18
CA GLU A 131 5.49 -6.66 -11.24
C GLU A 131 5.60 -5.38 -12.05
N VAL A 132 4.61 -5.13 -12.90
CA VAL A 132 4.31 -3.79 -13.42
C VAL A 132 3.03 -3.30 -12.76
N HIS A 133 3.13 -2.14 -12.13
CA HIS A 133 2.02 -1.41 -11.54
C HIS A 133 1.56 -0.31 -12.52
N THR A 134 0.35 -0.45 -13.04
CA THR A 134 -0.22 0.50 -14.02
C THR A 134 -1.54 1.09 -13.54
N VAL A 135 -1.51 2.38 -13.24
CA VAL A 135 -2.70 3.21 -12.97
C VAL A 135 -2.62 4.46 -13.83
N GLY A 136 -3.74 5.09 -14.14
CA GLY A 136 -3.74 6.24 -15.04
C GLY A 136 -4.90 7.19 -14.81
N GLY A 137 -5.01 8.13 -15.73
CA GLY A 137 -6.19 8.98 -15.85
C GLY A 137 -7.36 8.25 -16.51
N LEU A 138 -8.57 8.74 -16.26
CA LEU A 138 -9.78 8.28 -16.92
C LEU A 138 -9.85 8.83 -18.34
N HIS A 139 -9.20 8.14 -19.29
CA HIS A 139 -9.11 8.58 -20.67
C HIS A 139 -10.51 8.71 -21.32
N PRO A 140 -10.82 9.81 -22.04
CA PRO A 140 -12.17 10.06 -22.53
C PRO A 140 -12.65 9.09 -23.62
N THR A 141 -11.71 8.52 -24.39
CA THR A 141 -12.05 7.69 -25.55
C THR A 141 -11.66 6.22 -25.39
N TRP A 142 -10.75 5.87 -24.47
CA TRP A 142 -10.33 4.48 -24.33
C TRP A 142 -11.45 3.65 -23.72
N THR A 143 -11.46 2.38 -24.10
CA THR A 143 -12.38 1.33 -23.68
C THR A 143 -11.56 0.17 -23.10
N VAL A 144 -12.23 -0.91 -22.72
CA VAL A 144 -11.55 -2.12 -22.24
C VAL A 144 -10.56 -2.67 -23.27
N SER A 145 -10.83 -2.49 -24.58
CA SER A 145 -10.03 -3.03 -25.67
C SER A 145 -8.60 -2.47 -25.69
N GLU A 146 -8.42 -1.16 -25.50
CA GLU A 146 -7.09 -0.54 -25.46
C GLU A 146 -6.24 -1.11 -24.31
N TYR A 147 -6.85 -1.34 -23.14
CA TYR A 147 -6.15 -1.94 -22.00
C TYR A 147 -5.86 -3.43 -22.22
N CYS A 148 -6.79 -4.18 -22.83
CA CYS A 148 -6.55 -5.56 -23.22
C CYS A 148 -5.37 -5.67 -24.21
N GLU A 149 -5.24 -4.74 -25.15
CA GLU A 149 -4.12 -4.70 -26.08
C GLU A 149 -2.79 -4.45 -25.35
N LEU A 150 -2.74 -3.47 -24.43
CA LEU A 150 -1.55 -3.22 -23.60
C LEU A 150 -1.15 -4.47 -22.80
N PHE A 151 -2.09 -5.11 -22.12
CA PHE A 151 -1.83 -6.25 -21.24
C PHE A 151 -1.44 -7.50 -22.01
N SER A 152 -2.12 -7.79 -23.12
CA SER A 152 -1.82 -8.98 -23.94
C SER A 152 -0.43 -8.87 -24.56
N ASN A 153 -0.05 -7.68 -25.07
CA ASN A 153 1.28 -7.47 -25.62
C ASN A 153 2.37 -7.52 -24.52
N LEU A 154 2.09 -6.98 -23.33
CA LEU A 154 2.98 -7.12 -22.18
C LEU A 154 3.19 -8.59 -21.80
N LYS A 155 2.12 -9.40 -21.73
CA LYS A 155 2.23 -10.83 -21.45
C LYS A 155 2.92 -11.62 -22.56
N ASN A 156 2.75 -11.23 -23.82
CA ASN A 156 3.43 -11.87 -24.94
C ASN A 156 4.94 -11.64 -24.89
N GLU A 157 5.39 -10.42 -24.54
CA GLU A 157 6.82 -10.10 -24.45
C GLU A 157 7.44 -10.57 -23.11
N PHE A 158 6.70 -10.43 -22.00
CA PHE A 158 7.17 -10.70 -20.64
C PHE A 158 6.15 -11.53 -19.83
N PRO A 159 6.00 -12.83 -20.13
CA PRO A 159 4.96 -13.67 -19.52
C PRO A 159 5.10 -13.83 -17.99
N HIS A 160 6.31 -13.67 -17.46
CA HIS A 160 6.61 -13.77 -16.03
C HIS A 160 6.21 -12.55 -15.21
N ILE A 161 6.02 -11.38 -15.83
CA ILE A 161 5.69 -10.13 -15.13
C ILE A 161 4.23 -10.11 -14.72
N HIS A 162 3.95 -9.95 -13.43
CA HIS A 162 2.62 -9.75 -12.89
C HIS A 162 2.07 -8.37 -13.25
N ILE A 163 0.85 -8.32 -13.78
CA ILE A 163 0.18 -7.06 -14.13
C ILE A 163 -0.75 -6.67 -12.97
N LYS A 164 -0.35 -5.65 -12.20
CA LYS A 164 -1.20 -5.00 -11.20
C LYS A 164 -1.69 -3.68 -11.77
N ALA A 165 -2.92 -3.65 -12.25
CA ALA A 165 -3.39 -2.47 -12.97
C ALA A 165 -4.84 -2.10 -12.69
N LEU A 166 -5.13 -0.81 -12.89
CA LEU A 166 -6.46 -0.21 -12.84
C LEU A 166 -7.11 -0.20 -11.46
N THR A 167 -7.36 1.00 -10.95
CA THR A 167 -8.15 1.22 -9.74
C THR A 167 -9.65 0.97 -9.97
N ALA A 168 -10.44 0.87 -8.89
CA ALA A 168 -11.89 0.72 -8.99
C ALA A 168 -12.56 1.83 -9.84
N VAL A 169 -12.07 3.08 -9.73
CA VAL A 169 -12.56 4.19 -10.56
C VAL A 169 -12.32 3.96 -12.05
N GLU A 170 -11.17 3.40 -12.41
CA GLU A 170 -10.83 3.07 -13.80
C GLU A 170 -11.69 1.92 -14.31
N ILE A 171 -11.89 0.85 -13.53
CA ILE A 171 -12.78 -0.26 -13.88
C ILE A 171 -14.21 0.24 -14.12
N LYS A 172 -14.74 1.08 -13.22
CA LYS A 172 -16.07 1.69 -13.39
C LYS A 172 -16.17 2.52 -14.67
N HIS A 173 -15.16 3.35 -14.94
CA HIS A 173 -15.11 4.17 -16.15
C HIS A 173 -15.08 3.32 -17.42
N LEU A 174 -14.25 2.27 -17.44
CA LEU A 174 -14.12 1.36 -18.58
C LEU A 174 -15.38 0.54 -18.83
N SER A 175 -16.03 0.05 -17.77
CA SER A 175 -17.32 -0.64 -17.85
C SER A 175 -18.36 0.24 -18.54
N LYS A 176 -18.49 1.51 -18.13
CA LYS A 176 -19.40 2.47 -18.76
C LYS A 176 -19.01 2.75 -20.22
N ARG A 177 -17.73 3.03 -20.48
CA ARG A 177 -17.19 3.33 -21.83
C ARG A 177 -17.39 2.20 -22.82
N SER A 178 -17.35 0.96 -22.34
CA SER A 178 -17.45 -0.25 -23.15
C SER A 178 -18.86 -0.85 -23.17
N SER A 179 -19.82 -0.26 -22.44
CA SER A 179 -21.17 -0.80 -22.24
C SER A 179 -21.16 -2.26 -21.74
N LEU A 180 -20.28 -2.54 -20.78
CA LEU A 180 -20.11 -3.86 -20.15
C LEU A 180 -20.49 -3.79 -18.67
N SER A 181 -20.86 -4.94 -18.09
CA SER A 181 -20.91 -5.04 -16.63
C SER A 181 -19.50 -4.94 -16.02
N ILE A 182 -19.41 -4.66 -14.72
CA ILE A 182 -18.13 -4.67 -14.00
C ILE A 182 -17.47 -6.05 -14.11
N SER A 183 -18.24 -7.12 -13.93
CA SER A 183 -17.75 -8.51 -14.01
C SER A 183 -17.20 -8.84 -15.41
N ASP A 184 -17.92 -8.46 -16.48
CA ASP A 184 -17.46 -8.70 -17.85
C ASP A 184 -16.21 -7.88 -18.19
N THR A 185 -16.13 -6.65 -17.67
CA THR A 185 -14.96 -5.79 -17.83
C THR A 185 -13.73 -6.42 -17.19
N LEU A 186 -13.86 -6.87 -15.93
CA LEU A 186 -12.79 -7.55 -15.20
C LEU A 186 -12.39 -8.87 -15.86
N SER A 187 -13.37 -9.66 -16.33
CA SER A 187 -13.13 -10.94 -17.00
C SER A 187 -12.32 -10.74 -18.28
N ARG A 188 -12.68 -9.77 -19.13
CA ARG A 188 -11.92 -9.44 -20.35
C ARG A 188 -10.50 -8.96 -20.06
N LEU A 189 -10.33 -8.16 -19.02
CA LEU A 189 -8.99 -7.70 -18.61
C LEU A 189 -8.14 -8.86 -18.08
N SER A 190 -8.75 -9.77 -17.31
CA SER A 190 -8.10 -10.99 -16.79
C SER A 190 -7.67 -11.91 -17.93
N GLU A 191 -8.54 -12.15 -18.91
CA GLU A 191 -8.22 -12.91 -20.13
C GLU A 191 -7.05 -12.31 -20.93
N ALA A 192 -6.96 -10.98 -20.94
CA ALA A 192 -5.85 -10.24 -21.56
C ALA A 192 -4.55 -10.24 -20.72
N GLY A 193 -4.57 -10.76 -19.49
CA GLY A 193 -3.38 -10.93 -18.65
C GLY A 193 -3.33 -10.10 -17.37
N LEU A 194 -4.38 -9.34 -17.02
CA LEU A 194 -4.48 -8.67 -15.73
C LEU A 194 -4.43 -9.71 -14.59
N ASN A 195 -3.59 -9.48 -13.58
CA ASN A 195 -3.43 -10.44 -12.49
C ASN A 195 -4.03 -9.96 -11.15
N SER A 196 -3.99 -8.65 -10.86
CA SER A 196 -4.55 -8.09 -9.62
C SER A 196 -4.92 -6.63 -9.79
N LEU A 197 -5.80 -6.10 -8.92
CA LEU A 197 -6.05 -4.66 -8.86
C LEU A 197 -5.21 -3.99 -7.76
N PRO A 198 -4.65 -2.80 -8.00
CA PRO A 198 -4.15 -1.94 -6.93
C PRO A 198 -5.30 -1.41 -6.07
N GLY A 199 -4.98 -0.83 -4.91
CA GLY A 199 -5.98 -0.33 -3.97
C GLY A 199 -6.34 1.15 -4.09
N GLY A 200 -5.75 1.88 -5.04
CA GLY A 200 -5.95 3.32 -5.16
C GLY A 200 -7.40 3.70 -5.47
N GLY A 201 -7.78 4.95 -5.21
CA GLY A 201 -9.12 5.48 -5.49
C GLY A 201 -10.10 5.46 -4.31
N ALA A 202 -9.80 4.70 -3.26
CA ALA A 202 -10.60 4.62 -2.05
C ALA A 202 -10.71 5.98 -1.31
N GLU A 203 -9.62 6.74 -1.31
CA GLU A 203 -9.44 7.97 -0.54
C GLU A 203 -9.93 7.81 0.92
N ILE A 204 -11.11 8.33 1.24
CA ILE A 204 -11.86 8.07 2.48
C ILE A 204 -13.21 7.48 2.08
N LEU A 205 -13.63 6.34 2.66
CA LEU A 205 -14.87 5.64 2.31
C LEU A 205 -16.06 6.21 3.09
N VAL A 206 -16.19 7.53 3.03
CA VAL A 206 -17.28 8.33 3.58
C VAL A 206 -17.68 9.34 2.49
N ASP A 207 -18.89 9.18 1.95
CA ASP A 207 -19.27 9.90 0.72
C ASP A 207 -19.29 11.42 0.89
N SER A 208 -19.64 11.93 2.08
CA SER A 208 -19.57 13.37 2.36
C SER A 208 -18.14 13.93 2.30
N VAL A 209 -17.12 13.12 2.60
CA VAL A 209 -15.71 13.48 2.40
C VAL A 209 -15.34 13.35 0.93
N ARG A 210 -15.74 12.27 0.26
CA ARG A 210 -15.47 12.03 -1.17
C ARG A 210 -16.03 13.14 -2.04
N ASP A 211 -17.25 13.61 -1.78
CA ASP A 211 -17.87 14.74 -2.48
C ASP A 211 -17.03 16.01 -2.37
N ARG A 212 -16.32 16.20 -1.25
CA ARG A 212 -15.48 17.38 -1.05
C ARG A 212 -14.15 17.29 -1.77
N ILE A 213 -13.56 16.10 -1.94
CA ILE A 213 -12.17 15.94 -2.42
C ILE A 213 -12.05 15.29 -3.80
N CYS A 214 -12.99 14.44 -4.19
CA CYS A 214 -12.97 13.66 -5.43
C CYS A 214 -14.37 13.41 -6.02
N MET A 215 -15.23 14.43 -6.01
CA MET A 215 -16.55 14.40 -6.65
C MET A 215 -16.47 13.85 -8.09
N GLY A 216 -17.39 12.94 -8.43
CA GLY A 216 -17.48 12.30 -9.73
C GLY A 216 -16.77 10.95 -9.85
N LYS A 217 -15.98 10.54 -8.84
CA LYS A 217 -15.56 9.13 -8.67
C LYS A 217 -16.78 8.25 -8.32
N GLU A 218 -16.54 6.95 -8.15
CA GLU A 218 -17.45 6.00 -7.53
C GLU A 218 -17.86 6.41 -6.10
N SER A 219 -19.02 5.93 -5.63
CA SER A 219 -19.36 5.99 -4.21
C SER A 219 -18.50 5.01 -3.41
N SER A 220 -18.53 5.15 -2.09
CA SER A 220 -17.83 4.21 -1.20
C SER A 220 -18.32 2.77 -1.37
N ASP A 221 -19.63 2.56 -1.59
CA ASP A 221 -20.20 1.23 -1.83
C ASP A 221 -19.77 0.67 -3.19
N GLU A 222 -19.83 1.48 -4.25
CA GLU A 222 -19.39 1.05 -5.57
C GLU A 222 -17.90 0.66 -5.59
N TYR A 223 -17.04 1.36 -4.83
CA TYR A 223 -15.64 0.96 -4.65
C TYR A 223 -15.55 -0.47 -4.07
N LEU A 224 -16.26 -0.73 -2.96
CA LEU A 224 -16.24 -2.02 -2.27
C LEU A 224 -16.86 -3.15 -3.12
N GLU A 225 -17.93 -2.85 -3.86
CA GLU A 225 -18.59 -3.77 -4.79
C GLU A 225 -17.68 -4.17 -5.94
N ILE A 226 -16.93 -3.23 -6.53
CA ILE A 226 -15.99 -3.52 -7.62
C ILE A 226 -14.86 -4.43 -7.14
N HIS A 227 -14.30 -4.15 -5.96
CA HIS A 227 -13.32 -5.04 -5.34
C HIS A 227 -13.94 -6.42 -5.02
N GLY A 228 -15.19 -6.47 -4.54
CA GLY A 228 -15.91 -7.74 -4.31
C GLY A 228 -16.14 -8.56 -5.58
N ALA A 229 -16.45 -7.89 -6.69
CA ALA A 229 -16.58 -8.53 -8.01
C ALA A 229 -15.22 -9.09 -8.48
N ALA A 230 -14.13 -8.35 -8.30
CA ALA A 230 -12.78 -8.83 -8.60
C ALA A 230 -12.44 -10.08 -7.77
N HIS A 231 -12.70 -10.05 -6.46
CA HIS A 231 -12.45 -11.18 -5.56
C HIS A 231 -13.26 -12.43 -5.96
N SER A 232 -14.52 -12.25 -6.39
CA SER A 232 -15.38 -13.35 -6.86
C SER A 232 -14.85 -14.02 -8.14
N LEU A 233 -14.01 -13.32 -8.92
CA LEU A 233 -13.33 -13.84 -10.09
C LEU A 233 -11.92 -14.39 -9.77
N GLY A 234 -11.54 -14.45 -8.49
CA GLY A 234 -10.21 -14.87 -8.06
C GLY A 234 -9.11 -13.82 -8.28
N ILE A 235 -9.47 -12.57 -8.61
CA ILE A 235 -8.54 -11.47 -8.79
C ILE A 235 -8.28 -10.85 -7.42
N SER A 236 -7.09 -11.05 -6.88
CA SER A 236 -6.68 -10.43 -5.61
C SER A 236 -6.53 -8.91 -5.76
N THR A 237 -6.76 -8.17 -4.69
CA THR A 237 -6.60 -6.70 -4.71
C THR A 237 -5.90 -6.16 -3.48
N ASN A 238 -5.50 -4.90 -3.53
CA ASN A 238 -5.12 -4.12 -2.35
C ASN A 238 -6.22 -3.10 -2.02
N CYS A 239 -6.11 -2.45 -0.87
CA CYS A 239 -6.92 -1.31 -0.49
C CYS A 239 -6.04 -0.20 0.08
N THR A 240 -6.50 1.05 0.00
CA THR A 240 -5.70 2.20 0.41
C THR A 240 -6.52 3.21 1.20
N MET A 241 -5.85 4.13 1.89
CA MET A 241 -6.47 5.31 2.48
C MET A 241 -5.59 6.52 2.26
N LEU A 242 -6.12 7.55 1.61
CA LEU A 242 -5.53 8.89 1.55
C LEU A 242 -6.03 9.69 2.75
N PHE A 243 -5.14 10.02 3.69
CA PHE A 243 -5.50 10.74 4.91
C PHE A 243 -4.69 12.04 5.08
N GLY A 244 -5.06 12.86 6.07
CA GLY A 244 -4.52 14.20 6.23
C GLY A 244 -5.13 15.20 5.24
N THR A 245 -6.32 14.91 4.72
CA THR A 245 -7.09 15.80 3.85
C THR A 245 -8.08 16.63 4.68
N VAL A 246 -9.38 16.47 4.46
CA VAL A 246 -10.45 17.21 5.14
C VAL A 246 -11.26 16.36 6.11
N GLU A 247 -10.92 15.08 6.21
CA GLU A 247 -11.62 14.07 7.00
C GLU A 247 -11.36 14.20 8.50
N SER A 248 -12.28 13.69 9.31
CA SER A 248 -12.13 13.52 10.75
C SER A 248 -11.47 12.18 11.11
N VAL A 249 -11.11 12.00 12.39
CA VAL A 249 -10.66 10.71 12.93
C VAL A 249 -11.74 9.64 12.77
N ASP A 250 -12.99 9.98 13.07
CA ASP A 250 -14.16 9.10 12.91
C ASP A 250 -14.30 8.60 11.46
N ASP A 251 -14.06 9.47 10.48
CA ASP A 251 -14.11 9.08 9.06
C ASP A 251 -13.01 8.06 8.70
N ARG A 252 -11.81 8.19 9.28
CA ARG A 252 -10.71 7.24 9.07
C ARG A 252 -11.02 5.88 9.71
N ILE A 253 -11.59 5.87 10.92
CA ILE A 253 -11.99 4.63 11.58
C ILE A 253 -13.14 3.97 10.81
N THR A 254 -14.12 4.75 10.36
CA THR A 254 -15.22 4.27 9.50
C THR A 254 -14.67 3.64 8.22
N HIS A 255 -13.70 4.28 7.56
CA HIS A 255 -13.04 3.71 6.39
C HIS A 255 -12.43 2.33 6.69
N LEU A 256 -11.67 2.18 7.78
CA LEU A 256 -11.05 0.90 8.14
C LEU A 256 -12.11 -0.19 8.42
N LEU A 257 -13.21 0.17 9.09
CA LEU A 257 -14.30 -0.76 9.36
C LEU A 257 -14.98 -1.25 8.08
N ARG A 258 -15.24 -0.35 7.13
CA ARG A 258 -15.84 -0.72 5.83
C ARG A 258 -14.95 -1.67 5.02
N LEU A 259 -13.64 -1.42 5.01
CA LEU A 259 -12.69 -2.35 4.39
C LEU A 259 -12.69 -3.72 5.08
N ARG A 260 -12.72 -3.73 6.43
CA ARG A 260 -12.80 -4.95 7.22
C ARG A 260 -14.08 -5.75 6.93
N GLU A 261 -15.23 -5.08 6.85
CA GLU A 261 -16.53 -5.72 6.54
C GLU A 261 -16.57 -6.31 5.13
N GLN A 262 -16.02 -5.60 4.14
CA GLN A 262 -15.90 -6.13 2.79
C GLN A 262 -14.98 -7.36 2.75
N GLN A 263 -13.86 -7.30 3.48
CA GLN A 263 -12.92 -8.41 3.58
C GLN A 263 -13.54 -9.63 4.27
N ASP A 264 -14.39 -9.43 5.29
CA ASP A 264 -15.17 -10.50 5.94
C ASP A 264 -16.12 -11.20 4.95
N THR A 265 -16.47 -10.55 3.84
CA THR A 265 -17.37 -11.10 2.81
C THR A 265 -16.60 -11.81 1.68
N SER A 266 -15.50 -11.21 1.22
CA SER A 266 -14.89 -11.60 -0.07
C SER A 266 -13.44 -12.08 0.03
N PHE A 267 -12.75 -11.83 1.14
CA PHE A 267 -11.41 -12.36 1.47
C PHE A 267 -10.29 -12.09 0.46
N GLY A 268 -10.45 -11.15 -0.47
CA GLY A 268 -9.49 -10.93 -1.56
C GLY A 268 -8.51 -9.78 -1.39
N PHE A 269 -8.64 -8.95 -0.34
CA PHE A 269 -7.64 -7.93 -0.03
C PHE A 269 -6.37 -8.57 0.53
N GLN A 270 -5.22 -8.22 -0.05
CA GLN A 270 -3.91 -8.71 0.40
C GLN A 270 -3.21 -7.71 1.31
N CYS A 271 -3.26 -6.43 0.95
CA CYS A 271 -2.52 -5.40 1.63
C CYS A 271 -3.31 -4.08 1.72
N PHE A 272 -3.27 -3.48 2.91
CA PHE A 272 -3.75 -2.12 3.15
C PHE A 272 -2.59 -1.11 3.13
N VAL A 273 -2.79 0.00 2.44
CA VAL A 273 -1.78 1.05 2.26
C VAL A 273 -2.31 2.41 2.73
N PRO A 274 -2.03 2.84 3.97
CA PRO A 274 -2.30 4.20 4.41
C PRO A 274 -1.19 5.13 3.89
N TYR A 275 -1.56 6.21 3.22
CA TYR A 275 -0.62 7.24 2.82
C TYR A 275 -1.16 8.65 3.08
N PRO A 276 -0.35 9.55 3.65
CA PRO A 276 -0.76 10.93 3.84
C PRO A 276 -0.86 11.69 2.52
N PHE A 277 -1.73 12.69 2.53
CA PHE A 277 -1.78 13.73 1.53
C PHE A 277 -0.51 14.57 1.58
N LEU A 278 0.04 14.84 0.39
CA LEU A 278 1.20 15.70 0.21
C LEU A 278 0.73 17.08 -0.30
N PRO A 279 1.16 18.20 0.31
CA PRO A 279 0.64 19.56 0.07
C PRO A 279 1.21 20.24 -1.19
N ASP A 280 1.42 19.50 -2.27
CA ASP A 280 2.11 19.96 -3.46
C ASP A 280 1.22 20.82 -4.40
N LYS A 281 1.37 20.74 -5.74
CA LYS A 281 0.60 21.48 -6.76
C LYS A 281 -0.92 21.15 -6.79
N SER A 282 -1.45 20.54 -5.73
CA SER A 282 -2.85 20.19 -5.58
C SER A 282 -3.71 21.37 -5.12
N ARG A 283 -5.03 21.20 -5.23
CA ARG A 283 -6.06 22.26 -5.10
C ARG A 283 -6.91 22.06 -3.84
N LEU A 284 -6.25 21.69 -2.74
CA LEU A 284 -6.89 21.39 -1.46
C LEU A 284 -6.24 22.20 -0.33
N PRO A 285 -6.37 23.54 -0.33
CA PRO A 285 -5.73 24.42 0.66
C PRO A 285 -6.22 24.18 2.10
N GLU A 286 -7.41 23.60 2.27
CA GLU A 286 -7.97 23.25 3.58
C GLU A 286 -7.48 21.90 4.13
N ALA A 287 -6.55 21.22 3.46
CA ALA A 287 -6.01 19.96 3.93
C ALA A 287 -5.27 20.13 5.26
N GLN A 288 -5.52 19.23 6.20
CA GLN A 288 -4.95 19.28 7.55
C GLN A 288 -3.44 18.97 7.56
N LEU A 289 -2.98 18.16 6.59
CA LEU A 289 -1.64 17.59 6.49
C LEU A 289 -1.30 16.67 7.67
N ALA A 290 -0.67 15.54 7.38
CA ALA A 290 -0.26 14.61 8.42
C ALA A 290 1.17 14.93 8.89
N SER A 291 1.35 15.04 10.21
CA SER A 291 2.69 15.00 10.80
C SER A 291 3.29 13.59 10.71
N GLY A 292 4.60 13.44 10.87
CA GLY A 292 5.23 12.10 10.93
C GLY A 292 4.66 11.23 12.05
N GLN A 293 4.25 11.83 13.19
CA GLN A 293 3.60 11.10 14.28
C GLN A 293 2.21 10.59 13.88
N GLU A 294 1.44 11.41 13.16
CA GLU A 294 0.12 11.05 12.66
C GLU A 294 0.21 9.89 11.66
N VAL A 295 1.21 9.91 10.77
CA VAL A 295 1.46 8.84 9.81
C VAL A 295 1.75 7.51 10.51
N ILE A 296 2.66 7.53 11.51
CA ILE A 296 3.00 6.34 12.28
C ILE A 296 1.81 5.83 13.09
N ARG A 297 1.03 6.75 13.68
CA ARG A 297 -0.20 6.40 14.40
C ARG A 297 -1.19 5.73 13.47
N MET A 298 -1.39 6.27 12.27
CA MET A 298 -2.32 5.70 11.30
C MET A 298 -1.92 4.29 10.88
N ILE A 299 -0.64 4.07 10.57
CA ILE A 299 -0.09 2.72 10.27
C ILE A 299 -0.34 1.76 11.45
N SER A 300 -0.03 2.21 12.67
CA SER A 300 -0.19 1.40 13.89
C SER A 300 -1.65 1.02 14.12
N VAL A 301 -2.55 2.00 14.05
CA VAL A 301 -3.99 1.79 14.24
C VAL A 301 -4.56 0.90 13.14
N SER A 302 -4.13 1.04 11.88
CA SER A 302 -4.54 0.14 10.81
C SER A 302 -4.16 -1.31 11.06
N ARG A 303 -2.95 -1.60 11.57
CA ARG A 303 -2.55 -2.95 12.00
C ARG A 303 -3.45 -3.51 13.10
N LEU A 304 -3.91 -2.66 14.01
CA LEU A 304 -4.77 -3.07 15.13
C LEU A 304 -6.24 -3.24 14.73
N MET A 305 -6.75 -2.41 13.82
CA MET A 305 -8.14 -2.40 13.39
C MET A 305 -8.45 -3.47 12.33
N LEU A 306 -7.50 -3.71 11.41
CA LEU A 306 -7.66 -4.63 10.29
C LEU A 306 -7.15 -6.02 10.66
N ASP A 307 -7.96 -6.78 11.39
CA ASP A 307 -7.60 -8.15 11.79
C ASP A 307 -7.56 -9.14 10.62
N ASN A 308 -8.31 -8.87 9.55
CA ASN A 308 -8.56 -9.78 8.43
C ASN A 308 -7.91 -9.35 7.09
N ILE A 309 -7.27 -8.17 7.04
CA ILE A 309 -6.40 -7.77 5.91
C ILE A 309 -4.96 -8.08 6.32
N PRO A 310 -4.26 -9.01 5.63
CA PRO A 310 -3.00 -9.56 6.14
C PRO A 310 -1.91 -8.52 6.36
N HIS A 311 -1.60 -7.75 5.32
CA HIS A 311 -0.40 -6.92 5.25
C HIS A 311 -0.72 -5.43 5.40
N ILE A 312 0.12 -4.70 6.14
CA ILE A 312 0.07 -3.24 6.25
C ILE A 312 1.37 -2.67 5.66
N LYS A 313 1.23 -1.82 4.66
CA LYS A 313 2.35 -1.29 3.89
C LYS A 313 2.78 0.09 4.36
N ALA A 314 4.08 0.21 4.64
CA ALA A 314 4.76 1.49 4.70
C ALA A 314 5.18 1.90 3.29
N TYR A 315 4.40 2.78 2.64
CA TYR A 315 4.67 3.19 1.26
C TYR A 315 5.75 4.27 1.19
N ARG A 316 7.02 3.84 1.10
CA ARG A 316 8.19 4.72 1.16
C ARG A 316 8.19 5.82 0.08
N MET A 317 7.58 5.55 -1.09
CA MET A 317 7.48 6.54 -2.16
C MET A 317 6.61 7.73 -1.78
N ASN A 318 5.77 7.61 -0.75
CA ASN A 318 5.00 8.72 -0.21
C ASN A 318 5.60 9.26 1.11
N ILE A 319 5.97 8.38 2.05
CA ILE A 319 6.38 8.80 3.41
C ILE A 319 7.90 8.96 3.60
N GLY A 320 8.69 8.56 2.61
CA GLY A 320 10.15 8.58 2.63
C GLY A 320 10.80 7.42 3.42
N ASP A 321 12.07 7.15 3.11
CA ASP A 321 12.80 5.98 3.63
C ASP A 321 12.94 6.01 5.16
N LYS A 322 13.18 7.18 5.76
CA LYS A 322 13.35 7.32 7.22
C LYS A 322 12.08 6.93 7.99
N LEU A 323 10.92 7.45 7.55
CA LEU A 323 9.66 7.18 8.22
C LEU A 323 9.19 5.74 7.94
N ALA A 324 9.42 5.23 6.72
CA ALA A 324 9.18 3.83 6.39
C ALA A 324 10.02 2.87 7.26
N SER A 325 11.31 3.18 7.47
CA SER A 325 12.19 2.41 8.35
C SER A 325 11.69 2.36 9.79
N TYR A 326 11.15 3.48 10.29
CA TYR A 326 10.56 3.54 11.63
C TYR A 326 9.22 2.78 11.69
N ALA A 327 8.38 2.89 10.65
CA ALA A 327 7.09 2.23 10.56
C ALA A 327 7.15 0.70 10.65
N ILE A 328 8.28 0.09 10.25
CA ILE A 328 8.56 -1.35 10.42
C ILE A 328 8.36 -1.79 11.88
N ASN A 329 8.74 -0.95 12.84
CA ASN A 329 8.62 -1.22 14.28
C ASN A 329 7.32 -0.63 14.87
N CYS A 330 6.35 -0.27 14.01
CA CYS A 330 5.08 0.35 14.39
C CYS A 330 3.89 -0.35 13.72
N GLY A 331 4.05 -1.61 13.30
CA GLY A 331 2.96 -2.44 12.78
C GLY A 331 2.97 -2.67 11.27
N ALA A 332 3.79 -1.94 10.50
CA ALA A 332 3.99 -2.24 9.08
C ALA A 332 4.90 -3.47 8.92
N ASP A 333 4.46 -4.41 8.11
CA ASP A 333 5.18 -5.63 7.74
C ASP A 333 5.56 -5.65 6.26
N ASP A 334 5.06 -4.70 5.46
CA ASP A 334 5.38 -4.58 4.04
C ASP A 334 6.00 -3.21 3.77
N VAL A 335 7.11 -3.18 3.04
CA VAL A 335 7.70 -1.95 2.54
C VAL A 335 7.82 -2.06 1.03
N ASP A 336 7.22 -1.09 0.36
CA ASP A 336 7.15 -1.09 -1.09
C ASP A 336 8.11 -0.07 -1.67
N GLY A 337 8.77 -0.44 -2.76
CA GLY A 337 9.73 0.40 -3.44
C GLY A 337 9.81 0.08 -4.92
N THR A 338 9.52 1.08 -5.73
CA THR A 338 9.64 1.01 -7.19
C THR A 338 11.10 1.03 -7.65
N VAL A 339 11.38 0.28 -8.71
CA VAL A 339 12.62 0.32 -9.47
C VAL A 339 12.46 1.27 -10.66
N GLY A 340 13.34 2.26 -10.77
CA GLY A 340 13.53 3.06 -11.98
C GLY A 340 12.65 4.30 -12.10
N HIS A 341 11.32 4.18 -11.92
CA HIS A 341 10.39 5.27 -12.27
C HIS A 341 9.10 5.26 -11.44
N GLU A 342 8.66 6.41 -10.94
CA GLU A 342 7.37 6.63 -10.26
C GLU A 342 6.93 8.09 -10.50
N GLU A 343 5.77 8.30 -11.12
CA GLU A 343 5.32 9.64 -11.53
C GLU A 343 4.35 10.28 -10.53
N ILE A 344 3.41 9.50 -9.97
CA ILE A 344 2.25 10.05 -9.25
C ILE A 344 2.67 10.71 -7.93
N MET A 345 3.45 10.02 -7.09
CA MET A 345 3.87 10.57 -5.79
C MET A 345 4.92 11.65 -5.97
N HIS A 346 5.78 11.57 -6.99
CA HIS A 346 6.76 12.62 -7.30
C HIS A 346 6.09 13.89 -7.82
N GLU A 347 5.09 13.76 -8.69
CA GLU A 347 4.24 14.90 -9.04
C GLU A 347 3.52 15.44 -7.81
N ALA A 348 3.08 14.55 -6.90
CA ALA A 348 2.51 14.90 -5.60
C ALA A 348 3.54 15.45 -4.58
N GLY A 349 4.82 15.63 -4.94
CA GLY A 349 5.83 16.27 -4.08
C GLY A 349 6.77 15.33 -3.31
N SER A 350 6.77 14.02 -3.60
CA SER A 350 7.76 13.08 -3.06
C SER A 350 9.18 13.42 -3.52
N LYS A 351 10.16 13.10 -2.66
CA LYS A 351 11.60 13.30 -2.89
C LYS A 351 12.41 12.01 -2.79
N THR A 352 11.73 10.87 -2.75
CA THR A 352 12.34 9.57 -2.55
C THR A 352 13.16 9.14 -3.77
N SER A 353 14.24 8.37 -3.58
CA SER A 353 15.04 7.90 -4.72
C SER A 353 14.28 6.88 -5.58
N LEU A 354 14.27 7.10 -6.90
CA LEU A 354 13.72 6.18 -7.88
C LEU A 354 14.65 5.00 -8.22
N THR A 355 15.91 5.04 -7.80
CA THR A 355 16.92 4.03 -8.20
C THR A 355 17.27 3.06 -7.08
N THR A 356 16.37 2.91 -6.10
CA THR A 356 16.64 2.04 -4.94
C THR A 356 16.62 0.59 -5.37
N SER A 357 17.72 -0.11 -5.13
CA SER A 357 17.89 -1.54 -5.42
C SER A 357 17.27 -2.42 -4.33
N SER A 358 16.95 -3.67 -4.69
CA SER A 358 16.56 -4.72 -3.74
C SER A 358 17.53 -4.83 -2.55
N GLU A 359 18.83 -4.72 -2.80
CA GLU A 359 19.85 -4.78 -1.75
C GLU A 359 19.79 -3.58 -0.78
N GLN A 360 19.49 -2.38 -1.30
CA GLN A 360 19.28 -1.19 -0.46
C GLN A 360 17.99 -1.30 0.38
N MET A 361 16.91 -1.83 -0.20
CA MET A 361 15.68 -2.13 0.54
C MET A 361 15.95 -3.13 1.67
N ALA A 362 16.65 -4.23 1.37
CA ALA A 362 17.04 -5.21 2.37
C ALA A 362 17.92 -4.58 3.47
N ARG A 363 18.87 -3.71 3.11
CA ARG A 363 19.70 -2.99 4.09
C ARG A 363 18.88 -2.10 5.01
N MET A 364 17.91 -1.37 4.46
CA MET A 364 17.00 -0.54 5.23
C MET A 364 16.23 -1.39 6.25
N ILE A 365 15.67 -2.52 5.83
CA ILE A 365 14.94 -3.45 6.69
C ILE A 365 15.84 -4.00 7.82
N VAL A 366 17.05 -4.45 7.47
CA VAL A 366 18.02 -4.95 8.46
C VAL A 366 18.42 -3.87 9.46
N SER A 367 18.59 -2.62 9.00
CA SER A 367 18.92 -1.49 9.88
C SER A 367 17.82 -1.17 10.89
N SER A 368 16.57 -1.56 10.59
CA SER A 368 15.42 -1.47 11.50
C SER A 368 15.30 -2.67 12.46
N GLY A 369 16.25 -3.62 12.42
CA GLY A 369 16.24 -4.83 13.26
C GLY A 369 15.32 -5.94 12.76
N ALA A 370 14.95 -5.93 11.48
CA ALA A 370 14.05 -6.90 10.87
C ALA A 370 14.77 -7.78 9.82
N THR A 371 14.14 -8.90 9.47
CA THR A 371 14.62 -9.82 8.43
C THR A 371 13.91 -9.53 7.10
N PRO A 372 14.65 -9.15 6.04
CA PRO A 372 14.07 -8.82 4.74
C PRO A 372 13.62 -10.08 3.99
N ILE A 373 12.35 -10.11 3.62
CA ILE A 373 11.74 -11.16 2.82
C ILE A 373 11.32 -10.58 1.48
N LYS A 374 11.98 -10.99 0.39
CA LYS A 374 11.50 -10.71 -0.96
C LYS A 374 10.25 -11.55 -1.21
N ARG A 375 9.19 -10.94 -1.73
CA ARG A 375 7.93 -11.62 -2.08
C ARG A 375 7.54 -11.32 -3.52
N ASN A 376 6.70 -12.17 -4.11
CA ASN A 376 5.99 -11.83 -5.34
C ASN A 376 4.75 -10.95 -5.08
N SER A 377 4.11 -10.48 -6.15
CA SER A 377 2.91 -9.62 -6.11
C SER A 377 1.70 -10.24 -5.44
N SER A 378 1.56 -11.56 -5.53
CA SER A 378 0.40 -12.30 -5.01
C SER A 378 0.61 -12.87 -3.60
N TYR A 379 1.73 -12.53 -2.93
CA TYR A 379 2.05 -13.01 -1.58
C TYR A 379 2.04 -14.55 -1.45
N SER A 380 2.52 -15.25 -2.47
CA SER A 380 2.55 -16.72 -2.54
C SER A 380 3.96 -17.30 -2.56
N VAL A 381 4.97 -16.50 -2.92
CA VAL A 381 6.37 -16.92 -2.95
C VAL A 381 7.18 -15.94 -2.12
N PHE A 382 8.01 -16.47 -1.22
CA PHE A 382 8.81 -15.69 -0.28
C PHE A 382 10.25 -16.17 -0.27
N GLU A 383 11.21 -15.26 -0.23
CA GLU A 383 12.64 -15.55 -0.18
C GLU A 383 13.34 -14.66 0.86
N ILE A 384 14.04 -15.27 1.82
CA ILE A 384 14.89 -14.53 2.76
C ILE A 384 16.07 -13.94 1.98
N VAL A 385 16.28 -12.63 2.10
CA VAL A 385 17.43 -11.95 1.50
C VAL A 385 18.57 -11.87 2.50
N ASN A 386 19.60 -12.70 2.30
CA ASN A 386 20.83 -12.65 3.08
C ASN A 386 21.77 -11.60 2.50
N LEU A 387 21.99 -10.51 3.22
CA LEU A 387 23.01 -9.53 2.86
C LEU A 387 24.38 -10.07 3.25
N SER A 388 25.35 -9.97 2.34
CA SER A 388 26.76 -10.14 2.70
C SER A 388 27.12 -9.09 3.74
N GLU A 389 27.81 -9.48 4.83
CA GLU A 389 28.31 -8.50 5.81
C GLU A 389 29.09 -7.42 5.05
N PRO A 390 28.85 -6.13 5.35
CA PRO A 390 29.69 -5.09 4.79
C PRO A 390 31.12 -5.41 5.23
N ASN A 391 32.02 -5.51 4.25
CA ASN A 391 33.45 -5.72 4.45
C ASN A 391 33.86 -4.73 5.54
N ARG A 392 34.08 -5.20 6.78
CA ARG A 392 34.33 -4.31 7.93
C ARG A 392 35.54 -3.47 7.54
N THR A 393 35.31 -2.23 7.12
CA THR A 393 36.38 -1.28 6.91
C THR A 393 37.13 -1.28 8.23
N ARG A 394 38.39 -1.74 8.22
CA ARG A 394 39.22 -1.83 9.42
C ARG A 394 39.10 -0.50 10.13
N ILE A 395 38.37 -0.48 11.24
CA ILE A 395 38.31 0.67 12.11
C ILE A 395 39.77 0.87 12.53
N LEU A 396 40.38 1.98 12.10
CA LEU A 396 41.73 2.31 12.53
C LEU A 396 41.71 2.33 14.06
N PRO A 397 42.67 1.68 14.74
CA PRO A 397 42.68 1.65 16.18
C PRO A 397 42.66 3.08 16.71
N VAL A 398 41.74 3.35 17.64
CA VAL A 398 41.75 4.59 18.40
C VAL A 398 43.04 4.60 19.21
N ILE A 399 43.99 5.44 18.82
CA ILE A 399 45.19 5.68 19.62
C ILE A 399 44.73 6.46 20.85
N VAL A 400 44.63 5.77 21.99
CA VAL A 400 44.42 6.41 23.28
C VAL A 400 45.77 7.05 23.66
N PRO A 401 45.86 8.37 23.93
CA PRO A 401 47.11 8.96 24.38
C PRO A 401 47.46 8.36 25.74
N GLU A 402 48.66 7.82 25.87
CA GLU A 402 49.22 7.49 27.19
C GLU A 402 49.32 8.77 28.00
N VAL A 403 48.56 8.84 29.10
CA VAL A 403 48.68 9.89 30.09
C VAL A 403 50.00 9.63 30.81
N SER A 404 50.97 10.51 30.62
CA SER A 404 52.25 10.53 31.35
C SER A 404 52.16 11.35 32.61
#